data_AF-A0A0F3N131-F1
#
_entry.id   AF-A0A0F3N131-F1
#
_cell.length_a   1.000
_cell.length_b   1.000
_cell.length_c   1.000
_cell.angle_alpha   90.00
_cell.angle_beta   90.00
_cell.angle_gamma   90.00
#
_symmetry.space_group_name_H-M   'P 1'
#
loop_
_entity.id
_entity.type
_entity.pdbx_description
1 polymer ?
#
loop_
_entity_poly.entity_id
_entity_poly.type
_entity_poly.pdbx_seq_one_letter_code
_entity_poly.pdbx_strand_id
1 'polypeptide(L)'
;MTDSLYPSLLYIWKRGEPIEKAKKLFEIPKNYIRVSASKLVSDNISSSLIFISADKDFYNYDNYILDTKDASLNLQKINMPSDATPEGSFKEYVFWLLRSDWQFKDSNIKQVHLLPYTTLIF
;
A
#
# COMPACT_ATOMS: atom_id res chain seq x y z
N MET A 1 14.76 -6.13 10.67
CA MET A 1 15.29 -4.91 10.00
C MET A 1 15.76 -5.28 8.62
N THR A 2 15.68 -4.34 7.70
CA THR A 2 16.27 -4.42 6.36
C THR A 2 17.76 -4.12 6.39
N ASP A 3 18.46 -4.35 5.28
CA ASP A 3 19.86 -3.97 5.09
C ASP A 3 20.04 -2.45 5.09
N SER A 4 18.99 -1.69 4.76
CA SER A 4 18.90 -0.23 4.92
C SER A 4 18.55 0.22 6.34
N LEU A 5 18.53 -0.71 7.31
CA LEU A 5 18.29 -0.47 8.73
C LEU A 5 16.88 0.04 9.10
N TYR A 6 15.92 -0.02 8.20
CA TYR A 6 14.52 0.27 8.52
C TYR A 6 13.81 -0.96 9.10
N PRO A 7 12.68 -0.75 9.81
CA PRO A 7 11.78 -1.85 10.17
C PRO A 7 11.36 -2.66 8.94
N SER A 8 11.41 -3.99 9.07
CA SER A 8 11.04 -4.95 8.01
C SER A 8 9.70 -5.65 8.28
N LEU A 9 9.02 -5.26 9.37
CA LEU A 9 7.87 -5.97 9.92
C LEU A 9 6.75 -4.97 10.23
N LEU A 10 5.51 -5.37 9.95
CA LEU A 10 4.31 -4.70 10.43
C LEU A 10 3.57 -5.59 11.43
N TYR A 11 3.07 -4.98 12.49
CA TYR A 11 2.30 -5.63 13.54
C TYR A 11 0.96 -4.92 13.76
N ILE A 12 -0.07 -5.67 14.13
CA ILE A 12 -1.30 -5.13 14.70
C ILE A 12 -1.32 -5.41 16.19
N TRP A 13 -1.67 -4.39 16.97
CA TRP A 13 -1.66 -4.45 18.42
C TRP A 13 -2.97 -3.92 18.97
N LYS A 14 -3.52 -4.65 19.95
CA LYS A 14 -4.78 -4.31 20.62
C LYS A 14 -4.48 -3.67 21.96
N ARG A 15 -5.12 -2.52 22.22
CA ARG A 15 -5.00 -1.82 23.50
C ARG A 15 -5.32 -2.75 24.67
N GLY A 16 -4.52 -2.66 25.73
CA GLY A 16 -4.68 -3.45 26.95
C GLY A 16 -3.96 -4.80 26.91
N GLU A 17 -3.45 -5.22 25.75
CA GLU A 17 -2.57 -6.38 25.66
C GLU A 17 -1.10 -5.94 25.75
N PRO A 18 -0.21 -6.74 26.37
CA PRO A 18 1.23 -6.48 26.32
C PRO A 18 1.75 -6.59 24.87
N ILE A 19 2.84 -5.87 24.54
CA ILE A 19 3.32 -5.73 23.15
C ILE A 19 3.76 -7.07 22.55
N GLU A 20 4.17 -8.02 23.37
CA GLU A 20 4.55 -9.39 23.00
C GLU A 20 3.37 -10.19 22.41
N LYS A 21 2.13 -9.74 22.65
CA LYS A 21 0.92 -10.32 22.03
C LYS A 21 0.55 -9.68 20.70
N ALA A 22 1.28 -8.65 20.25
CA ALA A 22 1.04 -8.06 18.94
C ALA A 22 1.22 -9.11 17.83
N LYS A 23 0.30 -9.12 16.86
CA LYS A 23 0.30 -10.11 15.79
C LYS A 23 1.06 -9.57 14.59
N LYS A 24 2.03 -10.34 14.08
CA LYS A 24 2.73 -10.02 12.83
C LYS A 24 1.73 -10.07 11.67
N LEU A 25 1.69 -9.01 10.88
CA LEU A 25 0.83 -8.90 9.70
C LEU A 25 1.58 -9.09 8.39
N PHE A 26 2.76 -8.50 8.31
CA PHE A 26 3.51 -8.41 7.07
C PHE A 26 5.00 -8.35 7.35
N GLU A 27 5.79 -8.91 6.46
CA GLU A 27 7.24 -8.93 6.53
C GLU A 27 7.81 -8.77 5.13
N ILE A 28 8.82 -7.91 4.99
CA ILE A 28 9.54 -7.70 3.73
C ILE A 28 10.91 -8.38 3.76
N PRO A 29 11.45 -8.77 2.59
CA PRO A 29 12.83 -9.24 2.47
C PRO A 29 13.85 -8.22 2.98
N LYS A 30 15.02 -8.69 3.41
CA LYS A 30 16.08 -7.81 3.94
C LYS A 30 16.63 -6.81 2.91
N ASN A 31 16.65 -7.18 1.64
CA ASN A 31 17.16 -6.36 0.55
C ASN A 31 16.18 -5.26 0.10
N TYR A 32 14.96 -5.22 0.65
CA TYR A 32 14.03 -4.11 0.46
C TYR A 32 14.47 -2.94 1.33
N ILE A 33 14.05 -1.72 1.00
CA ILE A 33 14.41 -0.53 1.77
C ILE A 33 13.62 -0.49 3.08
N ARG A 34 12.29 -0.48 3.02
CA ARG A 34 11.40 -0.35 4.19
C ARG A 34 9.98 -0.83 3.89
N VAL A 35 9.20 -1.03 4.96
CA VAL A 35 7.75 -1.19 4.88
C VAL A 35 7.05 -0.13 5.72
N SER A 36 5.93 0.40 5.23
CA SER A 36 5.07 1.33 5.96
C SER A 36 3.61 0.94 5.86
N ALA A 37 2.80 1.44 6.79
CA ALA A 37 1.36 1.33 6.78
C ALA A 37 0.74 2.71 7.04
N SER A 38 -0.29 3.06 6.27
CA SER A 38 -1.05 4.31 6.39
C SER A 38 -2.51 4.08 6.02
N LYS A 39 -3.35 5.10 6.15
CA LYS A 39 -4.74 5.04 5.64
C LYS A 39 -4.74 5.10 4.12
N LEU A 40 -5.56 4.26 3.47
CA LEU A 40 -5.74 4.32 2.02
C LEU A 40 -6.61 5.52 1.61
N VAL A 41 -7.67 5.77 2.37
CA VAL A 41 -8.63 6.86 2.18
C VAL A 41 -8.86 7.60 3.49
N SER A 42 -9.53 8.76 3.45
CA SER A 42 -9.93 9.47 4.66
C SER A 42 -10.76 8.58 5.60
N ASP A 43 -10.57 8.73 6.92
CA ASP A 43 -11.35 8.02 7.94
C ASP A 43 -12.86 8.29 7.84
N ASN A 44 -13.27 9.42 7.26
CA ASN A 44 -14.67 9.74 6.98
C ASN A 44 -15.29 8.84 5.89
N ILE A 45 -14.45 8.18 5.08
CA ILE A 45 -14.86 7.24 4.03
C ILE A 45 -14.67 5.80 4.50
N SER A 46 -13.48 5.48 5.01
CA SER A 46 -13.20 4.18 5.61
C SER A 46 -12.04 4.25 6.59
N SER A 47 -12.30 3.84 7.83
CA SER A 47 -11.27 3.70 8.86
C SER A 47 -10.55 2.34 8.84
N SER A 48 -11.00 1.43 7.98
CA SER A 48 -10.59 0.02 7.95
C SER A 48 -9.68 -0.36 6.80
N LEU A 49 -9.54 0.52 5.79
CA LEU A 49 -8.67 0.29 4.65
C LEU A 49 -7.28 0.89 4.91
N ILE A 50 -6.31 0.01 5.07
CA ILE A 50 -4.92 0.34 5.34
C ILE A 50 -4.11 0.12 4.06
N PHE A 51 -3.39 1.14 3.62
CA PHE A 51 -2.40 1.05 2.56
C PHE A 51 -1.08 0.57 3.15
N ILE A 52 -0.53 -0.50 2.61
CA ILE A 52 0.80 -1.00 2.95
C ILE A 52 1.72 -0.80 1.75
N SER A 53 2.84 -0.14 1.95
CA SER A 53 3.86 0.07 0.92
C SER A 53 5.16 -0.61 1.32
N ALA A 54 5.63 -1.54 0.49
CA ALA A 54 6.92 -2.18 0.61
C ALA A 54 7.86 -1.62 -0.45
N ASP A 55 8.79 -0.77 -0.04
CA ASP A 55 9.79 -0.14 -0.90
C ASP A 55 10.92 -1.12 -1.21
N LYS A 56 11.09 -1.46 -2.49
CA LYS A 56 12.05 -2.45 -2.96
C LYS A 56 13.45 -1.84 -3.13
N ASP A 57 13.53 -0.69 -3.79
CA ASP A 57 14.77 -0.12 -4.31
C ASP A 57 14.73 1.41 -4.43
N PHE A 58 13.97 2.09 -3.56
CA PHE A 58 13.64 3.52 -3.53
C PHE A 58 12.61 3.99 -4.56
N TYR A 59 12.53 3.34 -5.72
CA TYR A 59 11.64 3.77 -6.81
C TYR A 59 10.55 2.77 -7.14
N ASN A 60 10.72 1.50 -6.80
CA ASN A 60 9.76 0.44 -7.04
C ASN A 60 9.17 -0.09 -5.74
N TYR A 61 7.89 -0.41 -5.76
CA TYR A 61 7.12 -0.79 -4.58
C TYR A 61 6.29 -2.05 -4.86
N ASP A 62 6.15 -2.90 -3.84
CA ASP A 62 5.05 -3.85 -3.75
C ASP A 62 4.00 -3.25 -2.81
N ASN A 63 2.89 -2.78 -3.38
CA ASN A 63 1.83 -2.10 -2.63
C ASN A 63 0.64 -3.04 -2.37
N TYR A 64 -0.01 -2.88 -1.22
CA TYR A 64 -1.12 -3.72 -0.78
C TYR A 64 -2.22 -2.90 -0.11
N ILE A 65 -3.45 -3.43 -0.16
CA ILE A 65 -4.57 -2.99 0.66
C ILE A 65 -4.82 -4.07 1.71
N LEU A 66 -4.83 -3.65 2.97
CA LEU A 66 -5.27 -4.46 4.09
C LEU A 66 -6.65 -3.96 4.53
N ASP A 67 -7.67 -4.82 4.42
CA ASP A 67 -8.99 -4.57 4.99
C ASP A 67 -9.06 -5.18 6.40
N THR A 68 -9.39 -4.33 7.38
CA THR A 68 -9.51 -4.68 8.80
C THR A 68 -10.94 -4.66 9.34
N LYS A 69 -11.97 -4.64 8.48
CA LYS A 69 -13.39 -4.63 8.93
C LYS A 69 -13.78 -5.90 9.66
N ASP A 70 -13.37 -7.04 9.12
CA ASP A 70 -13.77 -8.35 9.62
C ASP A 70 -12.70 -8.97 10.51
N ALA A 71 -13.09 -10.00 11.26
CA ALA A 71 -12.17 -10.77 12.10
C ALA A 71 -11.05 -11.44 11.28
N SER A 72 -11.30 -11.72 10.00
CA SER A 72 -10.29 -12.16 9.04
C SER A 72 -9.69 -10.95 8.33
N LEU A 73 -8.41 -10.68 8.60
CA LEU A 73 -7.64 -9.68 7.88
C LEU A 73 -7.48 -10.11 6.42
N ASN A 74 -7.85 -9.24 5.48
CA ASN A 74 -7.72 -9.51 4.05
C ASN A 74 -6.66 -8.60 3.44
N LEU A 75 -5.54 -9.20 3.01
CA LEU A 75 -4.43 -8.50 2.38
C LEU A 75 -4.43 -8.77 0.88
N GLN A 76 -4.57 -7.72 0.08
CA GLN A 76 -4.64 -7.79 -1.37
C GLN A 76 -3.52 -6.97 -2.00
N LYS A 77 -2.81 -7.55 -2.97
CA LYS A 77 -1.78 -6.82 -3.73
C LYS A 77 -2.45 -5.84 -4.70
N ILE A 78 -1.96 -4.61 -4.75
CA ILE A 78 -2.39 -3.60 -5.70
C ILE A 78 -1.73 -3.88 -7.05
N ASN A 79 -2.53 -3.88 -8.12
CA ASN A 79 -2.04 -4.09 -9.48
C ASN A 79 -1.84 -2.74 -10.19
N MET A 80 -0.77 -2.05 -9.82
CA MET A 80 -0.28 -0.82 -10.44
C MET A 80 1.17 -1.02 -10.89
N PRO A 81 1.68 -0.20 -11.82
CA PRO A 81 3.12 -0.15 -12.10
C PRO A 81 3.90 -0.01 -10.79
N SER A 82 5.01 -0.74 -10.68
CA SER A 82 5.78 -0.80 -9.42
C SER A 82 6.34 0.56 -9.02
N ASP A 83 6.53 1.47 -9.97
CA ASP A 83 7.05 2.81 -9.76
C ASP A 83 5.97 3.90 -9.68
N ALA A 84 4.70 3.52 -9.65
CA ALA A 84 3.59 4.44 -9.40
C ALA A 84 3.47 4.76 -7.90
N THR A 85 3.26 6.03 -7.57
CA THR A 85 3.14 6.51 -6.18
C THR A 85 1.73 7.03 -5.90
N PRO A 86 1.14 6.74 -4.72
CA PRO A 86 -0.14 7.33 -4.33
C PRO A 86 0.08 8.78 -3.86
N GLU A 87 -0.65 9.72 -4.45
CA GLU A 87 -0.54 11.16 -4.14
C GLU A 87 -1.69 11.67 -3.25
N GLY A 88 -2.71 10.84 -3.01
CA GLY A 88 -3.82 11.18 -2.13
C GLY A 88 -5.11 10.47 -2.48
N SER A 89 -6.18 10.86 -1.81
CA SER A 89 -7.51 10.31 -2.03
C SER A 89 -8.58 11.39 -1.91
N PHE A 90 -9.70 11.18 -2.61
CA PHE A 90 -10.92 11.97 -2.43
C PHE A 90 -12.14 11.07 -2.59
N LYS A 91 -13.02 11.07 -1.58
CA LYS A 91 -14.09 10.06 -1.46
C LYS A 91 -13.48 8.64 -1.54
N GLU A 92 -14.00 7.80 -2.41
CA GLU A 92 -13.55 6.42 -2.64
C GLU A 92 -12.42 6.31 -3.68
N TYR A 93 -11.96 7.45 -4.22
CA TYR A 93 -10.96 7.49 -5.29
C TYR A 93 -9.57 7.69 -4.69
N VAL A 94 -8.60 6.89 -5.16
CA VAL A 94 -7.18 7.05 -4.86
C VAL A 94 -6.48 7.52 -6.11
N PHE A 95 -5.60 8.50 -5.97
CA PHE A 95 -4.89 9.10 -7.09
C PHE A 95 -3.44 8.62 -7.13
N TRP A 96 -3.02 8.14 -8.29
CA TRP A 96 -1.68 7.62 -8.51
C TRP A 96 -0.92 8.45 -9.54
N LEU A 97 0.31 8.80 -9.22
CA LEU A 97 1.26 9.41 -10.15
C LEU A 97 2.09 8.31 -10.82
N LEU A 98 2.08 8.31 -12.15
CA LEU A 98 2.91 7.38 -12.94
C LEU A 98 4.30 7.97 -13.16
N ARG A 99 5.35 7.22 -12.77
CA ARG A 99 6.75 7.58 -13.06
C ARG A 99 7.20 7.09 -14.44
N SER A 100 6.64 5.99 -14.91
CA SER A 100 6.85 5.45 -16.26
C SER A 100 5.55 5.40 -17.06
N ASP A 101 5.67 5.33 -18.38
CA ASP A 101 4.53 5.04 -19.24
C ASP A 101 3.90 3.69 -18.87
N TRP A 102 2.58 3.64 -18.81
CA TRP A 102 1.83 2.44 -18.47
C TRP A 102 0.97 1.98 -19.65
N GLN A 103 1.31 0.80 -20.17
CA GLN A 103 0.44 0.06 -21.09
C GLN A 103 -0.70 -0.56 -20.27
N PHE A 104 -1.87 0.06 -20.34
CA PHE A 104 -3.06 -0.42 -19.67
C PHE A 104 -4.18 -0.72 -20.68
N LYS A 105 -4.51 -2.00 -20.82
CA LYS A 105 -5.42 -2.51 -21.88
C LYS A 105 -4.93 -2.00 -23.25
N ASP A 106 -5.78 -1.30 -24.00
CA ASP A 106 -5.46 -0.76 -25.33
C ASP A 106 -4.89 0.68 -25.29
N SER A 107 -4.63 1.21 -24.09
CA SER A 107 -4.16 2.59 -23.90
C SER A 107 -2.72 2.64 -23.41
N ASN A 108 -1.96 3.58 -23.97
CA ASN A 108 -0.66 3.97 -23.43
C ASN A 108 -0.82 5.24 -22.59
N ILE A 109 -0.87 5.09 -21.26
CA ILE A 109 -0.96 6.23 -20.35
C ILE A 109 0.45 6.75 -20.10
N LYS A 110 0.69 8.02 -20.44
CA LYS A 110 2.01 8.63 -20.28
C LYS A 110 2.35 8.88 -18.81
N GLN A 111 3.64 8.85 -18.49
CA GLN A 111 4.17 9.33 -17.21
C GLN A 111 3.62 10.73 -16.84
N VAL A 112 3.66 11.09 -15.55
CA VAL A 112 3.19 12.37 -14.98
C VAL A 112 1.66 12.55 -15.01
N HIS A 113 0.90 11.51 -15.35
CA HIS A 113 -0.56 11.52 -15.26
C HIS A 113 -1.04 11.08 -13.87
N LEU A 114 -2.10 11.74 -13.39
CA LEU A 114 -2.80 11.40 -12.16
C LEU A 114 -4.05 10.58 -12.51
N LEU A 115 -4.15 9.35 -12.01
CA LEU A 115 -5.27 8.45 -12.34
C LEU A 115 -6.11 8.09 -11.10
N PRO A 116 -7.45 8.14 -11.17
CA PRO A 116 -8.32 7.53 -10.15
C PRO A 116 -8.26 6.00 -10.22
N TYR A 117 -7.97 5.34 -9.10
CA TYR A 117 -7.83 3.87 -9.00
C TYR A 117 -9.16 3.08 -9.06
N THR A 118 -10.32 3.74 -9.02
CA THR A 118 -11.62 3.05 -9.17
C THR A 118 -11.91 2.63 -10.62
N THR A 119 -11.11 3.04 -11.60
CA THR A 119 -11.32 2.76 -13.03
C THR A 119 -10.73 1.42 -13.49
N LEU A 120 -10.14 0.62 -12.60
CA LEU A 120 -9.33 -0.55 -12.96
C LEU A 120 -9.86 -1.88 -12.38
N ILE A 121 -11.02 -1.85 -11.70
CA ILE A 121 -11.67 -3.03 -11.11
C ILE A 121 -12.84 -3.54 -12.01
N PHE A 122 -12.97 -3.02 -13.24
CA PHE A 122 -13.88 -3.55 -14.27
C PHE A 122 -13.19 -3.68 -15.64
#